data_AF-A0A2D5AU28-F1
#
_entry.id   AF-A0A2D5AU28-F1
#
_cell.length_a   1.000
_cell.length_b   1.000
_cell.length_c   1.000
_cell.angle_alpha   90.00
_cell.angle_beta   90.00
_cell.angle_gamma   90.00
#
_symmetry.space_group_name_H-M   'P 1'
#
loop_
_entity.id
_entity.type
_entity.pdbx_description
1 polymer ?
#
loop_
_entity_poly.entity_id
_entity_poly.type
_entity_poly.pdbx_seq_one_letter_code
_entity_poly.pdbx_strand_id
1 'polypeptide(L)'
;MQFLRLPTLSTVVLCSFSFHACATSPEHQGSEAKQPLHGRWLVYPGADGPGKGKQVLLIAGDEEYRSEEALPQIARILAFRHGFDCTVLFSQNEEGLIDPDARRRIPGLELIAQADMVVLFTRFRELADEDMAWFNSYIEAGKPLFGIRTATHAFHYPNDLESSYRSWRWNAPAGGFGVKILGETWVNHHGKHGSESTRGVVVANHPIVRGVEDLWGPTDVYGIRELPEDATVLVEGAVLDGMDPSSNPVADERNHPRMPIVWIRERAVGAEAQRIICSTIGASVDLQCEDLRRLFVNAVYWGVGLEVEIPKHSAAGLIGSYEPTMFGFGAYRKGVRPASFLVDGPTKTF
;
A
#
# COMPACT_ATOMS: atom_id res chain seq x y z
N MET A 1 -94.84 -41.03 1.20
CA MET A 1 -95.69 -41.07 2.41
C MET A 1 -94.85 -40.67 3.61
N GLN A 2 -95.45 -39.88 4.49
CA GLN A 2 -94.91 -39.17 5.66
C GLN A 2 -93.95 -40.01 6.53
N PHE A 3 -92.96 -39.39 7.19
CA PHE A 3 -93.10 -38.89 8.57
C PHE A 3 -91.83 -38.21 9.09
N LEU A 4 -92.06 -37.20 9.93
CA LEU A 4 -91.13 -36.39 10.71
C LEU A 4 -90.23 -37.21 11.66
N ARG A 5 -89.07 -36.64 12.04
CA ARG A 5 -88.72 -36.30 13.45
C ARG A 5 -87.35 -35.58 13.56
N LEU A 6 -87.39 -34.37 14.14
CA LEU A 6 -86.34 -33.74 14.97
C LEU A 6 -86.43 -34.35 16.40
N PRO A 7 -85.43 -34.22 17.34
CA PRO A 7 -84.62 -33.04 17.71
C PRO A 7 -83.12 -33.41 17.96
N THR A 8 -82.15 -32.63 18.47
CA THR A 8 -82.08 -31.63 19.57
C THR A 8 -80.71 -30.90 19.52
N LEU A 9 -80.66 -29.75 20.20
CA LEU A 9 -79.61 -28.74 20.32
C LEU A 9 -78.18 -29.20 20.70
N SER A 10 -77.18 -28.44 20.23
CA SER A 10 -76.11 -27.91 21.09
C SER A 10 -75.55 -26.60 20.53
N THR A 11 -75.64 -25.57 21.37
CA THR A 11 -75.20 -24.20 21.17
C THR A 11 -73.67 -24.11 21.30
N VAL A 12 -72.98 -23.54 20.31
CA VAL A 12 -71.58 -23.10 20.46
C VAL A 12 -71.54 -21.59 20.21
N VAL A 13 -71.13 -20.88 21.25
CA VAL A 13 -70.86 -19.44 21.27
C VAL A 13 -69.54 -19.20 20.53
N LEU A 14 -69.56 -18.47 19.42
CA LEU A 14 -68.36 -17.94 18.78
C LEU A 14 -68.16 -16.47 19.21
N CYS A 15 -67.16 -16.24 20.07
CA CYS A 15 -66.58 -14.91 20.29
C CYS A 15 -65.75 -14.52 19.07
N SER A 16 -66.13 -13.43 18.39
CA SER A 16 -65.38 -12.82 17.30
C SER A 16 -64.23 -11.98 17.89
N PHE A 17 -62.98 -12.41 17.71
CA PHE A 17 -61.80 -11.57 17.90
C PHE A 17 -61.43 -10.93 16.56
N SER A 18 -61.68 -9.63 16.43
CA SER A 18 -61.24 -8.81 15.30
C SER A 18 -59.75 -8.50 15.46
N PHE A 19 -58.88 -9.22 14.75
CA PHE A 19 -57.49 -8.81 14.58
C PHE A 19 -57.41 -7.68 13.54
N HIS A 20 -57.11 -6.47 14.01
CA HIS A 20 -56.60 -5.39 13.16
C HIS A 20 -55.18 -5.77 12.72
N ALA A 21 -55.01 -6.12 11.45
CA ALA A 21 -53.71 -6.22 10.83
C ALA A 21 -53.16 -4.81 10.57
N CYS A 22 -52.34 -4.29 11.47
CA CYS A 22 -51.43 -3.19 11.15
C CYS A 22 -50.33 -3.74 10.24
N ALA A 23 -50.39 -3.42 8.96
CA ALA A 23 -49.28 -3.59 8.05
C ALA A 23 -48.19 -2.56 8.41
N THR A 24 -47.23 -2.96 9.23
CA THR A 24 -45.97 -2.24 9.40
C THR A 24 -45.05 -2.60 8.25
N SER A 25 -44.88 -1.67 7.31
CA SER A 25 -43.79 -1.70 6.33
C SER A 25 -42.44 -1.83 7.06
N PRO A 26 -41.49 -2.66 6.61
CA PRO A 26 -40.15 -2.65 7.17
C PRO A 26 -39.50 -1.30 6.83
N GLU A 27 -39.17 -0.55 7.88
CA GLU A 27 -38.32 0.64 7.80
C GLU A 27 -37.01 0.24 7.11
N HIS A 28 -36.81 0.79 5.92
CA HIS A 28 -35.54 0.75 5.22
C HIS A 28 -34.54 1.50 6.11
N GLN A 29 -33.69 0.75 6.81
CA GLN A 29 -32.56 1.32 7.53
C GLN A 29 -31.78 2.21 6.56
N GLY A 30 -31.66 3.47 6.95
CA GLY A 30 -31.06 4.52 6.14
C GLY A 30 -29.68 4.11 5.67
N SER A 31 -29.47 4.22 4.37
CA SER A 31 -28.14 4.42 3.78
C SER A 31 -27.41 5.43 4.65
N GLU A 32 -26.33 5.03 5.33
CA GLU A 32 -25.34 5.96 5.86
C GLU A 32 -24.99 6.91 4.72
N ALA A 33 -25.32 8.19 4.89
CA ALA A 33 -24.95 9.21 3.93
C ALA A 33 -23.42 9.22 3.88
N LYS A 34 -22.84 8.71 2.78
CA LYS A 34 -21.41 8.83 2.49
C LYS A 34 -21.05 10.31 2.64
N GLN A 35 -20.37 10.66 3.72
CA GLN A 35 -19.89 12.03 3.91
C GLN A 35 -19.03 12.41 2.70
N PRO A 36 -19.10 13.66 2.22
CA PRO A 36 -18.29 14.10 1.09
C PRO A 36 -16.81 13.87 1.39
N LEU A 37 -16.10 13.22 0.47
CA LEU A 37 -14.72 12.73 0.62
C LEU A 37 -13.65 13.84 0.63
N HIS A 38 -14.03 15.11 0.80
CA HIS A 38 -13.08 16.23 0.82
C HIS A 38 -12.06 16.06 1.96
N GLY A 39 -10.77 16.12 1.61
CA GLY A 39 -9.68 16.02 2.58
C GLY A 39 -9.40 14.60 3.11
N ARG A 40 -9.99 13.56 2.52
CA ARG A 40 -9.71 12.15 2.87
C ARG A 40 -8.44 11.59 2.24
N TRP A 41 -7.84 12.29 1.27
CA TRP A 41 -6.56 11.94 0.65
C TRP A 41 -5.87 13.19 0.14
N LEU A 42 -4.63 13.04 -0.33
CA LEU A 42 -3.84 14.11 -0.93
C LEU A 42 -3.89 14.02 -2.45
N VAL A 43 -3.94 15.17 -3.11
CA VAL A 43 -3.77 15.29 -4.56
C VAL A 43 -2.67 16.32 -4.80
N TYR A 44 -1.61 15.90 -5.48
CA TYR A 44 -0.53 16.75 -5.95
C TYR A 44 -0.54 16.75 -7.48
N PRO A 45 -1.11 17.80 -8.11
CA PRO A 45 -1.05 17.94 -9.56
C PRO A 45 0.40 18.00 -10.03
N GLY A 46 0.69 17.29 -11.12
CA GLY A 46 1.99 17.29 -11.75
C GLY A 46 2.37 18.69 -12.25
N ALA A 47 3.60 19.11 -11.98
CA ALA A 47 4.20 20.24 -12.68
C ALA A 47 4.55 19.85 -14.13
N ASP A 48 5.27 20.72 -14.83
CA ASP A 48 5.82 20.35 -16.13
C ASP A 48 7.00 19.35 -15.94
N GLY A 49 7.03 18.29 -16.74
CA GLY A 49 8.07 17.27 -16.68
C GLY A 49 7.71 16.01 -17.49
N PRO A 50 8.63 15.03 -17.62
CA PRO A 50 8.38 13.82 -18.41
C PRO A 50 7.21 12.96 -17.92
N GLY A 51 6.87 13.03 -16.63
CA GLY A 51 5.73 12.32 -16.04
C GLY A 51 4.36 12.93 -16.32
N LYS A 52 4.29 14.06 -17.06
CA LYS A 52 3.04 14.77 -17.31
C LYS A 52 2.00 13.87 -17.98
N GLY A 53 0.80 13.85 -17.39
CA GLY A 53 -0.31 13.01 -17.85
C GLY A 53 -0.25 11.56 -17.38
N LYS A 54 0.72 11.20 -16.52
CA LYS A 54 0.76 9.90 -15.83
C LYS A 54 0.22 10.04 -14.41
N GLN A 55 -0.71 9.14 -14.05
CA GLN A 55 -1.34 9.07 -12.74
C GLN A 55 -0.65 8.05 -11.84
N VAL A 56 -0.06 8.50 -10.74
CA VAL A 56 0.57 7.63 -9.74
C VAL A 56 -0.27 7.65 -8.47
N LEU A 57 -0.77 6.48 -8.08
CA LEU A 57 -1.53 6.31 -6.84
C LEU A 57 -0.66 5.68 -5.77
N LEU A 58 -0.44 6.40 -4.68
CA LEU A 58 0.38 5.98 -3.56
C LEU A 58 -0.53 5.60 -2.38
N ILE A 59 -0.41 4.38 -1.85
CA ILE A 59 -1.32 3.84 -0.84
C ILE A 59 -0.55 3.56 0.45
N ALA A 60 -0.77 4.39 1.47
CA ALA A 60 -0.18 4.26 2.79
C ALA A 60 -1.11 3.50 3.75
N GLY A 61 -0.53 2.65 4.60
CA GLY A 61 -1.27 1.88 5.59
C GLY A 61 -0.41 0.84 6.27
N ASP A 62 0.74 1.27 6.78
CA ASP A 62 1.66 0.45 7.57
C ASP A 62 1.86 1.06 8.97
N GLU A 63 1.70 0.23 10.00
CA GLU A 63 1.69 0.64 11.41
C GLU A 63 3.07 0.91 12.03
N GLU A 64 4.16 0.61 11.33
CA GLU A 64 5.50 0.58 11.92
C GLU A 64 6.48 1.57 11.28
N TYR A 65 6.60 1.57 9.95
CA TYR A 65 7.63 2.26 9.16
C TYR A 65 7.18 3.59 8.55
N ARG A 66 6.01 4.10 8.96
CA ARG A 66 5.52 5.44 8.66
C ARG A 66 5.28 5.70 7.19
N SER A 67 4.58 4.77 6.54
CA SER A 67 4.10 4.94 5.16
C SER A 67 3.38 6.28 4.94
N GLU A 68 2.65 6.77 5.94
CA GLU A 68 1.91 8.03 5.95
C GLU A 68 2.80 9.28 5.92
N GLU A 69 4.06 9.17 6.31
CA GLU A 69 5.04 10.25 6.19
C GLU A 69 5.91 10.07 4.94
N ALA A 70 6.22 8.82 4.58
CA ALA A 70 7.05 8.47 3.43
C ALA A 70 6.40 8.82 2.08
N LEU A 71 5.17 8.36 1.85
CA LEU A 71 4.53 8.49 0.54
C LEU A 71 4.20 9.94 0.15
N PRO A 72 3.75 10.84 1.06
CA PRO A 72 3.60 12.26 0.70
C PRO A 72 4.91 12.89 0.23
N GLN A 73 6.05 12.51 0.82
CA GLN A 73 7.34 13.03 0.37
C GLN A 73 7.68 12.58 -1.05
N ILE A 74 7.52 11.29 -1.34
CA ILE A 74 7.77 10.74 -2.68
C ILE A 74 6.80 11.35 -3.70
N ALA A 75 5.51 11.46 -3.36
CA ALA A 75 4.50 12.08 -4.21
C ALA A 75 4.83 13.53 -4.56
N ARG A 76 5.28 14.34 -3.59
CA ARG A 76 5.71 15.73 -3.83
C ARG A 76 6.91 15.81 -4.77
N ILE A 77 7.88 14.91 -4.63
CA ILE A 77 9.06 14.87 -5.51
C ILE A 77 8.62 14.52 -6.93
N LEU A 78 7.83 13.45 -7.10
CA LEU A 78 7.30 13.01 -8.39
C LEU A 78 6.47 14.10 -9.06
N ALA A 79 5.55 14.73 -8.33
CA ALA A 79 4.68 15.76 -8.89
C ALA A 79 5.42 17.02 -9.26
N PHE A 80 6.16 17.62 -8.32
CA PHE A 80 6.70 18.97 -8.52
C PHE A 80 8.02 19.01 -9.29
N ARG A 81 8.78 17.91 -9.31
CA ARG A 81 10.04 17.85 -10.08
C ARG A 81 9.95 17.07 -11.38
N HIS A 82 9.02 16.12 -11.46
CA HIS A 82 8.95 15.19 -12.59
C HIS A 82 7.62 15.23 -13.34
N GLY A 83 6.62 15.94 -12.82
CA GLY A 83 5.36 16.19 -13.52
C GLY A 83 4.32 15.09 -13.42
N PHE A 84 4.51 14.07 -12.59
CA PHE A 84 3.50 13.03 -12.37
C PHE A 84 2.31 13.57 -11.57
N ASP A 85 1.09 13.27 -11.99
CA ASP A 85 -0.09 13.52 -11.15
C ASP A 85 -0.11 12.47 -10.04
N CYS A 86 0.00 12.90 -8.78
CA CYS A 86 0.13 12.00 -7.64
C CYS A 86 -1.07 12.11 -6.70
N THR A 87 -1.67 10.98 -6.35
CA THR A 87 -2.68 10.89 -5.29
C THR A 87 -2.17 10.01 -4.16
N VAL A 88 -2.29 10.44 -2.90
CA VAL A 88 -1.87 9.65 -1.74
C VAL A 88 -3.07 9.27 -0.88
N LEU A 89 -3.34 7.98 -0.78
CA LEU A 89 -4.36 7.40 0.10
C LEU A 89 -3.76 6.98 1.43
N PHE A 90 -4.57 6.97 2.48
CA PHE A 90 -4.17 6.65 3.84
C PHE A 90 -5.16 5.71 4.50
N SER A 91 -4.67 4.78 5.31
CA SER A 91 -5.50 4.14 6.32
C SER A 91 -5.99 5.17 7.33
N GLN A 92 -7.28 5.12 7.63
CA GLN A 92 -7.95 6.15 8.41
C GLN A 92 -8.96 5.56 9.37
N ASN A 93 -9.13 6.23 10.51
CA ASN A 93 -10.22 5.94 11.42
C ASN A 93 -11.56 6.53 10.90
N GLU A 94 -12.61 6.38 11.68
CA GLU A 94 -13.96 6.84 11.32
C GLU A 94 -14.03 8.36 11.17
N GLU A 95 -13.29 9.11 11.99
CA GLU A 95 -13.23 10.59 11.95
C GLU A 95 -12.38 11.15 10.79
N GLY A 96 -11.78 10.28 9.98
CA GLY A 96 -10.90 10.67 8.86
C GLY A 96 -9.56 11.24 9.30
N LEU A 97 -9.10 10.83 10.48
CA LEU A 97 -7.72 11.00 10.90
C LEU A 97 -6.91 9.84 10.32
N ILE A 98 -5.65 10.10 9.98
CA ILE A 98 -4.71 9.05 9.59
C ILE A 98 -4.52 8.14 10.79
N ASP A 99 -4.75 6.86 10.56
CA ASP A 99 -4.62 5.81 11.54
C ASP A 99 -4.01 4.57 10.86
N PRO A 100 -2.69 4.34 11.03
CA PRO A 100 -2.03 3.15 10.55
C PRO A 100 -2.59 1.83 11.09
N ASP A 101 -3.23 1.83 12.27
CA ASP A 101 -3.86 0.64 12.86
C ASP A 101 -5.26 0.36 12.28
N ALA A 102 -5.84 1.29 11.52
CA ALA A 102 -7.12 1.10 10.82
C ALA A 102 -6.98 0.17 9.61
N ARG A 103 -6.91 -1.14 9.88
CA ARG A 103 -6.61 -2.20 8.89
C ARG A 103 -7.65 -2.38 7.77
N ARG A 104 -8.88 -1.91 7.97
CA ARG A 104 -10.03 -2.16 7.07
C ARG A 104 -10.52 -0.93 6.31
N ARG A 105 -9.90 0.24 6.47
CA ARG A 105 -10.46 1.51 5.96
C ARG A 105 -9.38 2.36 5.30
N ILE A 106 -9.36 2.35 3.97
CA ILE A 106 -8.58 3.27 3.13
C ILE A 106 -9.56 3.92 2.14
N PRO A 107 -10.08 5.12 2.42
CA PRO A 107 -10.95 5.82 1.48
C PRO A 107 -10.25 6.12 0.15
N GLY A 108 -10.98 5.99 -0.97
CA GLY A 108 -10.49 6.34 -2.32
C GLY A 108 -9.84 5.19 -3.09
N LEU A 109 -9.96 3.93 -2.63
CA LEU A 109 -9.41 2.78 -3.33
C LEU A 109 -9.98 2.57 -4.75
N GLU A 110 -11.17 3.09 -5.04
CA GLU A 110 -11.74 3.12 -6.39
C GLU A 110 -10.87 3.90 -7.40
N LEU A 111 -10.00 4.80 -6.92
CA LEU A 111 -9.06 5.55 -7.78
C LEU A 111 -7.97 4.66 -8.39
N ILE A 112 -7.77 3.43 -7.88
CA ILE A 112 -6.86 2.43 -8.46
C ILE A 112 -7.18 2.20 -9.95
N ALA A 113 -8.47 2.25 -10.33
CA ALA A 113 -8.91 2.03 -11.71
C ALA A 113 -8.24 3.01 -12.71
N GLN A 114 -7.93 4.23 -12.27
CA GLN A 114 -7.40 5.31 -13.11
C GLN A 114 -5.87 5.42 -13.07
N ALA A 115 -5.19 4.77 -12.13
CA ALA A 115 -3.76 4.93 -11.94
C ALA A 115 -2.95 4.29 -13.07
N ASP A 116 -1.95 4.95 -13.65
CA ASP A 116 -0.95 4.31 -14.50
C ASP A 116 0.02 3.43 -13.69
N MET A 117 0.22 3.78 -12.42
CA MET A 117 1.06 3.02 -11.49
C MET A 117 0.52 3.09 -10.06
N VAL A 118 0.59 1.97 -9.34
CA VAL A 118 0.34 1.92 -7.90
C VAL A 118 1.66 1.76 -7.15
N VAL A 119 1.89 2.63 -6.17
CA VAL A 119 2.95 2.51 -5.16
C VAL A 119 2.29 2.06 -3.86
N LEU A 120 2.58 0.85 -3.42
CA LEU A 120 1.97 0.22 -2.26
C LEU A 120 2.95 0.19 -1.09
N PHE A 121 2.57 0.83 0.01
CA PHE A 121 3.29 0.74 1.28
C PHE A 121 2.29 0.51 2.40
N THR A 122 1.80 -0.73 2.44
CA THR A 122 0.79 -1.17 3.41
C THR A 122 1.25 -2.41 4.15
N ARG A 123 0.57 -2.72 5.25
CA ARG A 123 0.84 -3.91 6.05
C ARG A 123 -0.45 -4.50 6.61
N PHE A 124 -0.61 -5.81 6.50
CA PHE A 124 -1.69 -6.56 7.15
C PHE A 124 -3.11 -5.99 6.99
N ARG A 125 -3.40 -5.30 5.88
CA ARG A 125 -4.74 -4.79 5.60
C ARG A 125 -5.72 -5.96 5.48
N GLU A 126 -6.91 -5.75 6.00
CA GLU A 126 -8.05 -6.68 5.90
C GLU A 126 -9.17 -5.93 5.17
N LEU A 127 -8.89 -5.56 3.92
CA LEU A 127 -9.82 -4.77 3.11
C LEU A 127 -11.04 -5.61 2.74
N ALA A 128 -12.21 -4.98 2.67
CA ALA A 128 -13.44 -5.62 2.22
C ALA A 128 -13.31 -6.10 0.76
N ASP A 129 -14.15 -7.05 0.36
CA ASP A 129 -14.08 -7.65 -0.98
C ASP A 129 -14.29 -6.63 -2.11
N GLU A 130 -15.13 -5.61 -1.88
CA GLU A 130 -15.36 -4.53 -2.85
C GLU A 130 -14.11 -3.66 -3.06
N ASP A 131 -13.39 -3.37 -1.97
CA ASP A 131 -12.15 -2.60 -2.00
C ASP A 131 -11.01 -3.41 -2.65
N MET A 132 -10.93 -4.70 -2.32
CA MET A 132 -9.96 -5.61 -2.95
C MET A 132 -10.23 -5.85 -4.42
N ALA A 133 -11.49 -5.78 -4.88
CA ALA A 133 -11.82 -5.99 -6.29
C ALA A 133 -11.15 -4.96 -7.21
N TRP A 134 -11.01 -3.70 -6.76
CA TRP A 134 -10.26 -2.67 -7.48
C TRP A 134 -8.79 -3.05 -7.63
N PHE A 135 -8.18 -3.51 -6.54
CA PHE A 135 -6.78 -3.92 -6.53
C PHE A 135 -6.54 -5.19 -7.36
N ASN A 136 -7.40 -6.19 -7.24
CA ASN A 136 -7.32 -7.42 -8.02
C ASN A 136 -7.42 -7.14 -9.53
N SER A 137 -8.42 -6.33 -9.92
CA SER A 137 -8.61 -5.94 -11.33
C SER A 137 -7.39 -5.20 -11.89
N TYR A 138 -6.75 -4.35 -11.08
CA TYR A 138 -5.52 -3.66 -11.47
C TYR A 138 -4.35 -4.62 -11.72
N ILE A 139 -4.18 -5.61 -10.84
CA ILE A 139 -3.13 -6.62 -10.97
C ILE A 139 -3.39 -7.53 -12.17
N GLU A 140 -4.63 -7.98 -12.38
CA GLU A 140 -5.05 -8.80 -13.52
C GLU A 140 -4.96 -8.07 -14.85
N ALA A 141 -5.07 -6.73 -14.85
CA ALA A 141 -4.81 -5.90 -16.02
C ALA A 141 -3.31 -5.76 -16.35
N GLY A 142 -2.42 -6.35 -15.55
CA GLY A 142 -0.98 -6.31 -15.79
C GLY A 142 -0.33 -4.95 -15.55
N LYS A 143 -1.00 -4.06 -14.80
CA LYS A 143 -0.52 -2.69 -14.60
C LYS A 143 0.66 -2.62 -13.63
N PRO A 144 1.58 -1.65 -13.79
CA PRO A 144 2.80 -1.53 -12.98
C PRO A 144 2.55 -1.41 -11.48
N LEU A 145 3.34 -2.08 -10.65
CA LEU A 145 3.24 -2.02 -9.20
C LEU A 145 4.61 -1.86 -8.55
N PHE A 146 4.71 -0.95 -7.59
CA PHE A 146 5.88 -0.82 -6.72
C PHE A 146 5.52 -1.08 -5.26
N GLY A 147 5.97 -2.21 -4.71
CA GLY A 147 5.82 -2.54 -3.30
C GLY A 147 7.01 -2.05 -2.47
N ILE A 148 6.73 -1.36 -1.37
CA ILE A 148 7.74 -0.85 -0.42
C ILE A 148 7.55 -1.54 0.94
N ARG A 149 8.67 -1.98 1.52
CA ARG A 149 8.81 -2.59 2.85
C ARG A 149 7.76 -3.68 3.07
N THR A 150 6.77 -3.35 3.87
CA THR A 150 5.80 -4.27 4.41
C THR A 150 4.75 -4.69 3.38
N ALA A 151 4.80 -4.11 2.17
CA ALA A 151 3.98 -4.57 1.05
C ALA A 151 4.19 -6.06 0.72
N THR A 152 5.35 -6.63 1.03
CA THR A 152 5.60 -8.10 1.03
C THR A 152 4.57 -8.88 1.84
N HIS A 153 3.95 -8.25 2.82
CA HIS A 153 2.90 -8.78 3.66
C HIS A 153 1.73 -7.79 3.80
N ALA A 154 1.36 -7.17 2.67
CA ALA A 154 0.33 -6.13 2.59
C ALA A 154 -1.03 -6.54 3.16
N PHE A 155 -1.40 -7.82 3.06
CA PHE A 155 -2.74 -8.31 3.39
C PHE A 155 -2.73 -9.39 4.47
N HIS A 156 -3.73 -9.36 5.35
CA HIS A 156 -3.94 -10.37 6.38
C HIS A 156 -5.42 -10.44 6.77
N TYR A 157 -6.02 -11.62 6.59
CA TYR A 157 -7.45 -11.90 6.83
C TYR A 157 -7.65 -12.87 8.01
N PRO A 158 -7.39 -12.43 9.26
CA PRO A 158 -7.59 -13.26 10.44
C PRO A 158 -9.07 -13.42 10.82
N ASN A 159 -9.92 -12.44 10.50
CA ASN A 159 -11.30 -12.39 10.95
C ASN A 159 -12.29 -12.75 9.84
N ASP A 160 -12.00 -12.31 8.62
CA ASP A 160 -12.87 -12.55 7.47
C ASP A 160 -12.46 -13.82 6.71
N LEU A 161 -12.95 -14.96 7.19
CA LEU A 161 -12.58 -16.27 6.68
C LEU A 161 -13.24 -16.64 5.34
N GLU A 162 -14.31 -15.92 4.99
CA GLU A 162 -15.11 -16.16 3.78
C GLU A 162 -14.76 -15.20 2.64
N SER A 163 -13.93 -14.17 2.89
CA SER A 163 -13.45 -13.26 1.85
C SER A 163 -12.88 -14.01 0.64
N SER A 164 -13.34 -13.59 -0.54
CA SER A 164 -12.85 -14.12 -1.83
C SER A 164 -11.35 -13.88 -2.02
N TYR A 165 -10.80 -12.86 -1.33
CA TYR A 165 -9.40 -12.46 -1.39
C TYR A 165 -8.56 -13.00 -0.23
N ARG A 166 -9.11 -13.86 0.63
CA ARG A 166 -8.37 -14.45 1.76
C ARG A 166 -7.08 -15.17 1.33
N SER A 167 -7.00 -15.65 0.10
CA SER A 167 -5.80 -16.27 -0.48
C SER A 167 -4.62 -15.30 -0.67
N TRP A 168 -4.86 -13.98 -0.62
CA TRP A 168 -3.84 -12.93 -0.70
C TRP A 168 -3.11 -12.69 0.62
N ARG A 169 -3.61 -13.24 1.74
CA ARG A 169 -2.96 -13.09 3.05
C ARG A 169 -1.49 -13.55 3.00
N TRP A 170 -0.62 -12.80 3.66
CA TRP A 170 0.84 -12.98 3.62
C TRP A 170 1.32 -14.39 4.00
N ASN A 171 0.58 -15.08 4.86
CA ASN A 171 0.86 -16.43 5.34
C ASN A 171 -0.03 -17.50 4.68
N ALA A 172 -0.59 -17.22 3.50
CA ALA A 172 -1.27 -18.25 2.73
C ALA A 172 -0.25 -19.36 2.36
N PRO A 173 -0.66 -20.64 2.30
CA PRO A 173 0.24 -21.73 1.95
C PRO A 173 0.99 -21.54 0.62
N ALA A 174 0.38 -20.86 -0.35
CA ALA A 174 0.99 -20.50 -1.63
C ALA A 174 1.73 -19.14 -1.60
N GLY A 175 2.10 -18.64 -0.42
CA GLY A 175 2.86 -17.41 -0.21
C GLY A 175 2.09 -16.08 -0.35
N GLY A 176 0.79 -16.15 -0.64
CA GLY A 176 -0.09 -14.99 -0.67
C GLY A 176 0.28 -13.95 -1.73
N PHE A 177 -0.09 -12.70 -1.48
CA PHE A 177 0.27 -11.58 -2.35
C PHE A 177 1.78 -11.40 -2.51
N GLY A 178 2.54 -11.46 -1.40
CA GLY A 178 3.98 -11.22 -1.38
C GLY A 178 4.72 -12.10 -2.37
N VAL A 179 4.63 -13.43 -2.20
CA VAL A 179 5.32 -14.36 -3.10
C VAL A 179 4.76 -14.28 -4.52
N LYS A 180 3.43 -14.28 -4.69
CA LYS A 180 2.82 -14.36 -6.03
C LYS A 180 3.12 -13.12 -6.88
N ILE A 181 3.08 -11.93 -6.28
CA ILE A 181 3.18 -10.65 -7.00
C ILE A 181 4.58 -10.06 -6.84
N LEU A 182 5.02 -9.82 -5.61
CA LEU A 182 6.29 -9.16 -5.33
C LEU A 182 7.49 -10.11 -5.43
N GLY A 183 7.28 -11.42 -5.32
CA GLY A 183 8.34 -12.44 -5.38
C GLY A 183 8.70 -13.04 -4.02
N GLU A 184 8.40 -12.34 -2.91
CA GLU A 184 8.62 -12.86 -1.55
C GLU A 184 7.64 -12.23 -0.55
N THR A 185 7.34 -12.97 0.53
CA THR A 185 6.53 -12.53 1.68
C THR A 185 7.41 -12.20 2.90
N TRP A 186 6.80 -11.78 4.00
CA TRP A 186 7.55 -11.60 5.24
C TRP A 186 8.20 -12.89 5.74
N VAL A 187 9.50 -12.84 6.03
CA VAL A 187 10.28 -13.96 6.57
C VAL A 187 10.71 -13.65 8.00
N ASN A 188 11.63 -12.71 8.14
CA ASN A 188 12.22 -12.28 9.40
C ASN A 188 13.01 -10.97 9.21
N HIS A 189 13.45 -10.40 10.33
CA HIS A 189 14.54 -9.44 10.35
C HIS A 189 15.86 -10.20 10.24
N HIS A 190 16.65 -9.89 9.21
CA HIS A 190 18.01 -10.44 9.04
C HIS A 190 19.03 -9.64 9.86
N GLY A 191 18.87 -8.30 9.87
CA GLY A 191 19.52 -7.44 10.85
C GLY A 191 18.77 -7.42 12.19
N LYS A 192 19.41 -6.89 13.24
CA LYS A 192 18.78 -6.67 14.55
C LYS A 192 17.91 -5.42 14.48
N HIS A 193 16.61 -5.66 14.39
CA HIS A 193 15.59 -4.62 14.33
C HIS A 193 15.77 -3.54 15.40
N GLY A 194 15.77 -2.27 14.96
CA GLY A 194 15.90 -1.11 15.84
C GLY A 194 17.31 -0.84 16.38
N SER A 195 18.34 -1.55 15.90
CA SER A 195 19.73 -1.36 16.37
C SER A 195 20.81 -1.52 15.29
N GLU A 196 20.51 -2.22 14.20
CA GLU A 196 21.37 -2.37 13.02
C GLU A 196 20.70 -1.73 11.80
N SER A 197 21.50 -1.32 10.82
CA SER A 197 21.03 -0.61 9.62
C SER A 197 21.45 -1.29 8.32
N THR A 198 20.98 -0.73 7.20
CA THR A 198 21.20 -1.30 5.87
C THR A 198 22.08 -0.39 5.02
N ARG A 199 23.17 -0.96 4.47
CA ARG A 199 23.91 -0.39 3.35
C ARG A 199 23.53 -1.11 2.06
N GLY A 200 22.96 -0.39 1.10
CA GLY A 200 22.64 -0.92 -0.22
C GLY A 200 23.88 -1.01 -1.10
N VAL A 201 24.08 -2.17 -1.73
CA VAL A 201 25.12 -2.44 -2.72
C VAL A 201 24.44 -2.74 -4.05
N VAL A 202 24.66 -1.89 -5.04
CA VAL A 202 24.12 -2.09 -6.40
C VAL A 202 24.86 -3.28 -7.05
N VAL A 203 24.10 -4.28 -7.50
CA VAL A 203 24.65 -5.51 -8.08
C VAL A 203 24.28 -5.75 -9.54
N ALA A 204 23.36 -4.94 -10.09
CA ALA A 204 23.00 -5.00 -11.50
C ALA A 204 22.86 -3.60 -12.11
N ASN A 205 23.26 -3.46 -13.37
CA ASN A 205 23.03 -2.23 -14.13
C ASN A 205 21.60 -2.19 -14.66
N HIS A 206 20.81 -1.22 -14.21
CA HIS A 206 19.42 -1.07 -14.59
C HIS A 206 18.99 0.42 -14.50
N PRO A 207 18.04 0.92 -15.31
CA PRO A 207 17.60 2.31 -15.24
C PRO A 207 17.18 2.78 -13.83
N ILE A 208 16.65 1.88 -13.00
CA ILE A 208 16.25 2.18 -11.62
C ILE A 208 17.42 2.65 -10.75
N VAL A 209 18.62 2.09 -10.94
CA VAL A 209 19.81 2.44 -10.14
C VAL A 209 20.66 3.56 -10.78
N ARG A 210 20.17 4.20 -11.84
CA ARG A 210 20.89 5.29 -12.52
C ARG A 210 21.10 6.49 -11.57
N GLY A 211 22.36 6.87 -11.40
CA GLY A 211 22.76 7.99 -10.54
C GLY A 211 22.59 7.72 -9.05
N VAL A 212 22.51 6.45 -8.64
CA VAL A 212 22.46 6.01 -7.25
C VAL A 212 23.86 5.56 -6.84
N GLU A 213 24.45 6.24 -5.87
CA GLU A 213 25.85 6.07 -5.45
C GLU A 213 25.95 5.59 -3.99
N ASP A 214 25.17 6.18 -3.08
CA ASP A 214 25.24 5.88 -1.65
C ASP A 214 23.87 5.55 -1.03
N LEU A 215 23.49 4.27 -1.08
CA LEU A 215 22.25 3.79 -0.48
C LEU A 215 22.45 3.40 0.98
N TRP A 216 21.82 4.14 1.87
CA TRP A 216 21.73 3.79 3.29
C TRP A 216 20.38 4.17 3.87
N GLY A 217 19.93 3.36 4.81
CA GLY A 217 18.78 3.67 5.65
C GLY A 217 18.97 3.09 7.04
N PRO A 218 18.52 3.77 8.10
CA PRO A 218 18.70 3.32 9.48
C PRO A 218 17.86 2.08 9.82
N THR A 219 17.04 1.57 8.90
CA THR A 219 16.31 0.31 9.12
C THR A 219 17.16 -0.93 8.87
N ASP A 220 16.84 -1.98 9.60
CA ASP A 220 17.46 -3.29 9.48
C ASP A 220 17.08 -4.00 8.16
N VAL A 221 17.99 -4.87 7.70
CA VAL A 221 17.80 -5.70 6.51
C VAL A 221 16.73 -6.75 6.75
N TYR A 222 15.79 -6.88 5.82
CA TYR A 222 14.83 -7.99 5.81
C TYR A 222 15.46 -9.25 5.23
N GLY A 223 15.18 -10.39 5.85
CA GLY A 223 15.53 -11.68 5.28
C GLY A 223 14.53 -12.08 4.20
N ILE A 224 15.04 -12.79 3.20
CA ILE A 224 14.24 -13.48 2.18
C ILE A 224 14.63 -14.97 2.16
N ARG A 225 13.79 -15.84 1.61
CA ARG A 225 14.13 -17.25 1.39
C ARG A 225 14.68 -17.44 -0.01
N GLU A 226 13.87 -17.12 -1.00
CA GLU A 226 14.17 -17.36 -2.42
C GLU A 226 13.32 -16.45 -3.28
N LEU A 227 13.91 -15.90 -4.34
CA LEU A 227 13.18 -15.14 -5.35
C LEU A 227 12.85 -16.03 -6.55
N PRO A 228 11.71 -15.80 -7.22
CA PRO A 228 11.35 -16.55 -8.43
C PRO A 228 12.35 -16.29 -9.57
N GLU A 229 12.41 -17.21 -10.54
CA GLU A 229 13.33 -17.15 -11.69
C GLU A 229 13.17 -15.87 -12.54
N ASP A 230 11.98 -15.26 -12.52
CA ASP A 230 11.69 -14.01 -13.23
C ASP A 230 12.14 -12.75 -12.47
N ALA A 231 12.75 -12.89 -11.29
CA ALA A 231 13.25 -11.79 -10.50
C ALA A 231 14.69 -11.41 -10.87
N THR A 232 14.92 -10.11 -11.04
CA THR A 232 16.28 -9.56 -11.19
C THR A 232 16.60 -8.70 -9.98
N VAL A 233 17.64 -9.10 -9.22
CA VAL A 233 18.13 -8.34 -8.06
C VAL A 233 18.94 -7.14 -8.54
N LEU A 234 18.57 -5.95 -8.08
CA LEU A 234 19.25 -4.70 -8.40
C LEU A 234 20.17 -4.24 -7.26
N VAL A 235 19.73 -4.44 -6.02
CA VAL A 235 20.46 -4.00 -4.82
C VAL A 235 20.41 -5.11 -3.76
N GLU A 236 21.57 -5.41 -3.18
CA GLU A 236 21.73 -6.22 -1.98
C GLU A 236 21.95 -5.34 -0.75
N GLY A 237 21.46 -5.75 0.41
CA GLY A 237 21.65 -5.06 1.69
C GLY A 237 22.73 -5.72 2.54
N ALA A 238 23.78 -4.96 2.86
CA ALA A 238 24.71 -5.31 3.92
C ALA A 238 24.17 -4.83 5.28
N VAL A 239 24.22 -5.70 6.27
CA VAL A 239 23.90 -5.39 7.67
C VAL A 239 25.07 -4.62 8.29
N LEU A 240 24.78 -3.47 8.90
CA LEU A 240 25.74 -2.65 9.65
C LEU A 240 25.52 -2.80 11.16
N ASP A 241 26.59 -2.71 11.96
CA ASP A 241 26.61 -2.88 13.43
C ASP A 241 26.09 -1.68 14.25
N GLY A 242 25.32 -0.80 13.61
CA GLY A 242 24.69 0.36 14.20
C GLY A 242 23.73 1.04 13.23
N MET A 243 23.09 2.13 13.66
CA MET A 243 22.14 2.93 12.87
C MET A 243 22.73 4.27 12.42
N ASP A 244 24.05 4.33 12.25
CA ASP A 244 24.76 5.47 11.65
C ASP A 244 25.30 5.08 10.28
N PRO A 245 25.32 5.97 9.28
CA PRO A 245 25.91 5.64 7.98
C PRO A 245 27.39 5.23 8.08
N SER A 246 28.13 5.68 9.08
CA SER A 246 29.54 5.28 9.30
C SER A 246 29.72 3.96 10.05
N SER A 247 28.64 3.30 10.49
CA SER A 247 28.70 1.98 11.14
C SER A 247 29.36 0.93 10.24
N ASN A 248 30.08 0.00 10.87
CA ASN A 248 30.81 -1.02 10.11
C ASN A 248 29.86 -2.11 9.65
N PRO A 249 30.10 -2.75 8.50
CA PRO A 249 29.44 -3.99 8.16
C PRO A 249 29.70 -5.05 9.25
N VAL A 250 28.67 -5.78 9.67
CA VAL A 250 28.86 -6.92 10.57
C VAL A 250 29.76 -7.95 9.88
N ALA A 251 30.69 -8.54 10.64
CA ALA A 251 31.69 -9.48 10.12
C ALA A 251 31.21 -10.95 10.11
N ASP A 252 29.93 -11.19 10.40
CA ASP A 252 29.35 -12.53 10.49
C ASP A 252 28.65 -12.97 9.19
N GLU A 253 28.14 -14.21 9.19
CA GLU A 253 27.52 -14.87 8.02
C GLU A 253 26.34 -14.09 7.42
N ARG A 254 25.77 -13.10 8.12
CA ARG A 254 24.67 -12.27 7.60
C ARG A 254 25.07 -11.41 6.39
N ASN A 255 26.36 -11.18 6.17
CA ASN A 255 26.85 -10.48 4.98
C ASN A 255 27.46 -11.43 3.92
N HIS A 256 27.34 -12.75 4.11
CA HIS A 256 28.00 -13.78 3.29
C HIS A 256 27.06 -14.96 2.95
N PRO A 257 26.10 -14.81 2.02
CA PRO A 257 25.86 -13.65 1.16
C PRO A 257 24.97 -12.58 1.81
N ARG A 258 24.95 -11.39 1.20
CA ARG A 258 23.98 -10.33 1.54
C ARG A 258 22.58 -10.69 1.05
N MET A 259 21.57 -10.06 1.63
CA MET A 259 20.17 -10.24 1.23
C MET A 259 19.80 -9.30 0.09
N PRO A 260 19.05 -9.73 -0.94
CA PRO A 260 18.37 -8.82 -1.86
C PRO A 260 17.44 -7.85 -1.12
N ILE A 261 17.56 -6.56 -1.41
CA ILE A 261 16.70 -5.51 -0.85
C ILE A 261 15.94 -4.70 -1.89
N VAL A 262 16.38 -4.74 -3.15
CA VAL A 262 15.62 -4.19 -4.28
C VAL A 262 15.71 -5.17 -5.44
N TRP A 263 14.55 -5.58 -5.97
CA TRP A 263 14.47 -6.41 -7.16
C TRP A 263 13.27 -6.04 -8.01
N ILE A 264 13.31 -6.45 -9.27
CA ILE A 264 12.22 -6.28 -10.23
C ILE A 264 11.74 -7.63 -10.73
N ARG A 265 10.51 -7.66 -11.25
CA ARG A 265 9.96 -8.78 -12.01
C ARG A 265 9.21 -8.25 -13.22
N GLU A 266 9.24 -9.00 -14.31
CA GLU A 266 8.37 -8.77 -15.46
C GLU A 266 7.46 -9.99 -15.63
N ARG A 267 6.29 -9.95 -14.98
CA ARG A 267 5.37 -11.08 -14.95
C ARG A 267 4.50 -11.09 -16.20
N ALA A 268 4.42 -12.22 -16.89
CA ALA A 268 3.49 -12.36 -18.01
C ALA A 268 2.02 -12.27 -17.52
N VAL A 269 1.28 -11.32 -18.06
CA VAL A 269 -0.17 -11.16 -17.82
C VAL A 269 -0.85 -11.03 -19.19
N GLY A 270 -1.37 -12.15 -19.70
CA GLY A 270 -1.85 -12.21 -21.07
C GLY A 270 -0.70 -12.04 -22.07
N ALA A 271 -0.81 -11.07 -22.97
CA ALA A 271 0.22 -10.73 -23.96
C ALA A 271 1.23 -9.68 -23.47
N GLU A 272 0.95 -9.03 -22.34
CA GLU A 272 1.74 -7.92 -21.81
C GLU A 272 2.61 -8.38 -20.63
N ALA A 273 3.71 -7.66 -20.39
CA ALA A 273 4.57 -7.87 -19.24
C ALA A 273 4.24 -6.87 -18.13
N GLN A 274 3.76 -7.37 -16.99
CA GLN A 274 3.54 -6.56 -15.81
C GLN A 274 4.88 -6.26 -15.11
N ARG A 275 5.25 -4.98 -15.08
CA ARG A 275 6.42 -4.48 -14.37
C ARG A 275 6.14 -4.39 -12.86
N ILE A 276 6.87 -5.19 -12.09
CA ILE A 276 6.82 -5.20 -10.62
C ILE A 276 8.16 -4.73 -10.07
N ILE A 277 8.13 -3.83 -9.10
CA ILE A 277 9.29 -3.42 -8.32
C ILE A 277 9.01 -3.77 -6.87
N CYS A 278 9.99 -4.33 -6.18
CA CYS A 278 9.94 -4.52 -4.73
C CYS A 278 11.18 -3.91 -4.09
N SER A 279 10.98 -3.16 -3.01
CA SER A 279 12.03 -2.62 -2.15
C SER A 279 11.74 -2.98 -0.70
N THR A 280 12.61 -3.72 -0.02
CA THR A 280 12.49 -4.02 1.43
C THR A 280 13.16 -2.98 2.31
N ILE A 281 13.73 -1.93 1.72
CA ILE A 281 14.14 -0.68 2.37
C ILE A 281 13.18 0.44 1.94
N GLY A 282 12.93 1.45 2.79
CA GLY A 282 12.01 2.55 2.43
C GLY A 282 11.09 3.05 3.53
N ALA A 283 11.40 2.81 4.80
CA ALA A 283 10.73 3.52 5.89
C ALA A 283 10.91 5.04 5.73
N SER A 284 10.06 5.83 6.35
CA SER A 284 10.16 7.31 6.26
C SER A 284 11.56 7.84 6.61
N VAL A 285 12.20 7.27 7.63
CA VAL A 285 13.56 7.64 8.04
C VAL A 285 14.64 7.21 7.05
N ASP A 286 14.43 6.12 6.28
CA ASP A 286 15.35 5.73 5.20
C ASP A 286 15.31 6.77 4.08
N LEU A 287 14.15 7.39 3.86
CA LEU A 287 14.00 8.46 2.89
C LEU A 287 14.67 9.77 3.32
N GLN A 288 15.49 9.81 4.37
CA GLN A 288 16.46 10.89 4.54
C GLN A 288 17.62 10.78 3.54
N CYS A 289 17.93 9.57 3.08
CA CYS A 289 18.88 9.33 2.00
C CYS A 289 18.32 9.81 0.65
N GLU A 290 19.04 10.72 -0.02
CA GLU A 290 18.62 11.21 -1.34
C GLU A 290 18.66 10.13 -2.40
N ASP A 291 19.64 9.25 -2.34
CA ASP A 291 19.86 8.21 -3.33
C ASP A 291 18.75 7.15 -3.27
N LEU A 292 18.19 6.88 -2.10
CA LEU A 292 16.99 6.05 -1.98
C LEU A 292 15.77 6.73 -2.58
N ARG A 293 15.57 8.03 -2.33
CA ARG A 293 14.50 8.81 -2.99
C ARG A 293 14.70 8.80 -4.51
N ARG A 294 15.93 8.88 -4.99
CA ARG A 294 16.27 8.84 -6.42
C ARG A 294 15.96 7.49 -7.04
N LEU A 295 16.32 6.40 -6.36
CA LEU A 295 15.95 5.05 -6.75
C LEU A 295 14.43 4.92 -6.88
N PHE A 296 13.66 5.46 -5.93
CA PHE A 296 12.20 5.39 -5.95
C PHE A 296 11.59 6.21 -7.10
N VAL A 297 12.13 7.39 -7.38
CA VAL A 297 11.74 8.17 -8.57
C VAL A 297 12.00 7.36 -9.84
N ASN A 298 13.21 6.82 -10.01
CA ASN A 298 13.57 6.04 -11.18
C ASN A 298 12.71 4.77 -11.33
N ALA A 299 12.31 4.14 -10.21
CA ALA A 299 11.39 3.02 -10.19
C ALA A 299 10.01 3.38 -10.75
N VAL A 300 9.50 4.58 -10.48
CA VAL A 300 8.23 5.06 -11.06
C VAL A 300 8.38 5.30 -12.56
N TYR A 301 9.45 5.96 -13.01
CA TYR A 301 9.74 6.14 -14.44
C TYR A 301 9.79 4.79 -15.17
N TRP A 302 10.54 3.82 -14.65
CA TRP A 302 10.62 2.49 -15.25
C TRP A 302 9.27 1.77 -15.19
N GLY A 303 8.53 1.87 -14.09
CA GLY A 303 7.20 1.26 -13.97
C GLY A 303 6.28 1.69 -15.12
N VAL A 304 6.22 2.99 -15.44
CA VAL A 304 5.31 3.53 -16.46
C VAL A 304 5.88 3.60 -17.89
N GLY A 305 7.04 2.98 -18.16
CA GLY A 305 7.60 2.94 -19.52
C GLY A 305 8.37 4.19 -19.95
N LEU A 306 8.86 4.99 -18.99
CA LEU A 306 9.58 6.24 -19.23
C LEU A 306 11.08 6.13 -18.92
N GLU A 307 11.66 4.93 -18.91
CA GLU A 307 13.07 4.70 -18.56
C GLU A 307 14.10 5.47 -19.43
N VAL A 308 13.72 5.83 -20.66
CA VAL A 308 14.53 6.64 -21.57
C VAL A 308 14.61 8.10 -21.14
N GLU A 309 13.61 8.58 -20.39
CA GLU A 309 13.53 9.96 -19.88
C GLU A 309 14.24 10.12 -18.52
N ILE A 310 14.72 9.03 -17.92
CA ILE A 310 15.46 9.10 -16.64
C ILE A 310 16.80 9.83 -16.89
N PRO A 311 17.01 11.03 -16.33
CA PRO A 311 18.26 11.75 -16.49
C PRO A 311 19.42 10.99 -15.82
N LYS A 312 20.66 11.39 -16.10
CA LYS A 312 21.85 10.80 -15.45
C LYS A 312 21.78 10.84 -13.93
N HIS A 313 21.12 11.85 -13.38
CA HIS A 313 20.94 12.07 -11.95
C HIS A 313 19.57 12.70 -11.68
N SER A 314 18.55 11.88 -11.43
CA SER A 314 17.18 12.36 -11.18
C SER A 314 17.12 13.26 -9.94
N ALA A 315 16.38 14.37 -10.07
CA ALA A 315 16.21 15.31 -8.97
C ALA A 315 15.37 14.67 -7.85
N ALA A 316 16.00 14.39 -6.71
CA ALA A 316 15.38 13.65 -5.60
C ALA A 316 15.52 14.34 -4.24
N GLY A 317 15.91 15.62 -4.22
CA GLY A 317 15.98 16.43 -2.99
C GLY A 317 14.66 16.51 -2.24
N LEU A 318 14.64 17.02 -1.02
CA LEU A 318 13.38 17.14 -0.29
C LEU A 318 12.49 18.27 -0.85
N ILE A 319 11.17 18.14 -0.81
CA ILE A 319 10.22 19.24 -1.01
C ILE A 319 9.65 19.65 0.35
N GLY A 320 9.82 20.92 0.72
CA GLY A 320 9.41 21.41 2.05
C GLY A 320 10.20 20.77 3.19
N SER A 321 9.68 20.90 4.42
CA SER A 321 10.25 20.19 5.57
C SER A 321 9.95 18.69 5.49
N TYR A 322 10.93 17.90 5.92
CA TYR A 322 10.79 16.46 6.06
C TYR A 322 11.52 16.01 7.32
N GLU A 323 10.76 15.87 8.40
CA GLU A 323 11.22 15.43 9.71
C GLU A 323 10.44 14.15 10.05
N PRO A 324 10.86 12.99 9.51
CA PRO A 324 10.15 11.74 9.76
C PRO A 324 10.28 11.32 11.22
N THR A 325 9.22 10.74 11.77
CA THR A 325 9.27 10.08 13.07
C THR A 325 9.97 8.72 12.97
N MET A 326 10.59 8.28 14.06
CA MET A 326 11.19 6.94 14.12
C MET A 326 10.12 5.85 13.92
N PHE A 327 10.53 4.78 13.26
CA PHE A 327 9.69 3.60 13.09
C PHE A 327 9.43 2.93 14.45
N GLY A 328 8.31 2.19 14.54
CA GLY A 328 7.91 1.44 15.73
C GLY A 328 6.40 1.38 15.89
N PHE A 329 5.90 0.35 16.56
CA PHE A 329 4.46 0.19 16.77
C PHE A 329 3.89 1.27 17.69
N GLY A 330 2.74 1.83 17.31
CA GLY A 330 2.02 2.82 18.11
C GLY A 330 2.69 4.20 18.23
N ALA A 331 3.90 4.38 17.68
CA ALA A 331 4.67 5.62 17.76
C ALA A 331 4.40 6.61 16.61
N TYR A 332 3.38 6.36 15.78
CA TYR A 332 2.94 7.31 14.75
C TYR A 332 2.28 8.55 15.38
N ARG A 333 2.31 9.66 14.64
CA ARG A 333 1.68 10.92 15.06
C ARG A 333 0.16 10.75 15.14
N LYS A 334 -0.42 11.02 16.30
CA LYS A 334 -1.87 10.96 16.51
C LYS A 334 -2.54 12.26 16.08
N GLY A 335 -3.82 12.20 15.73
CA GLY A 335 -4.63 13.39 15.44
C GLY A 335 -4.30 14.08 14.10
N VAL A 336 -3.52 13.43 13.23
CA VAL A 336 -3.10 14.00 11.95
C VAL A 336 -4.17 13.76 10.90
N ARG A 337 -4.50 14.78 10.11
CA ARG A 337 -5.37 14.65 8.92
C ARG A 337 -4.53 14.54 7.67
N PRO A 338 -5.01 13.91 6.58
CA PRO A 338 -4.31 13.93 5.29
C PRO A 338 -3.87 15.33 4.88
N ALA A 339 -4.76 16.33 4.99
CA ALA A 339 -4.47 17.72 4.67
C ALA A 339 -3.27 18.35 5.40
N SER A 340 -2.83 17.79 6.54
CA SER A 340 -1.64 18.27 7.27
C SER A 340 -0.33 18.08 6.50
N PHE A 341 -0.32 17.23 5.48
CA PHE A 341 0.83 17.02 4.59
C PHE A 341 0.73 17.82 3.28
N LEU A 342 -0.35 18.58 3.06
CA LEU A 342 -0.42 19.47 1.91
C LEU A 342 0.67 20.53 2.02
N VAL A 343 1.39 20.72 0.93
CA VAL A 343 2.25 21.86 0.74
C VAL A 343 1.89 22.49 -0.59
N ASP A 344 1.93 23.81 -0.64
CA ASP A 344 1.83 24.51 -1.91
C ASP A 344 3.07 24.15 -2.74
N GLY A 345 2.85 23.84 -4.02
CA GLY A 345 3.95 23.61 -4.96
C GLY A 345 4.84 24.85 -5.04
N PRO A 346 6.10 24.72 -5.52
CA PRO A 346 6.96 25.88 -5.69
C PRO A 346 6.24 26.92 -6.56
N THR A 347 6.05 28.12 -6.02
CA THR A 347 5.53 29.26 -6.78
C THR A 347 6.45 29.46 -7.98
N LYS A 348 5.90 29.41 -9.20
CA LYS A 348 6.64 29.74 -10.42
C LYS A 348 7.14 31.19 -10.27
N THR A 349 8.40 31.38 -9.89
CA THR A 349 9.08 32.64 -10.17
C THR A 349 9.32 32.67 -11.67
N PHE A 350 8.50 33.46 -12.37
CA PHE A 350 8.59 33.72 -13.81
C PHE A 350 9.88 34.44 -14.17
#